data_AF-A0AAV8XE21-F1
#
_entry.id   AF-A0AAV8XE21-F1
#
_cell.length_a   1.000
_cell.length_b   1.000
_cell.length_c   1.000
_cell.angle_alpha   90.00
_cell.angle_beta   90.00
_cell.angle_gamma   90.00
#
_symmetry.space_group_name_H-M   'P 1'
#
loop_
_entity.id
_entity.type
_entity.pdbx_description
1 polymer ?
#
loop_
_entity_poly.entity_id
_entity_poly.type
_entity_poly.pdbx_seq_one_letter_code
_entity_poly.pdbx_strand_id
1 'polypeptide(L)'
;MPKSSLRKLLTILRQELDISSFNKLHKVPRTLLQTPRNIGVKEVYPGQFYYFGIALSINKYFKQFNYCIPDDSCFEIAVNIDGLPISSSTSASLWPILIQIKNIEILKSKVIMVGLYYGK
;
A
#
# COMPACT_ATOMS: atom_id res chain seq x y z
N MET A 1 1.12 -8.91 -16.81
CA MET A 1 2.34 -9.24 -16.03
C MET A 1 3.35 -8.08 -16.08
N PRO A 2 3.19 -7.00 -15.29
CA PRO A 2 4.00 -5.77 -15.39
C PRO A 2 5.50 -5.95 -15.07
N LYS A 3 5.83 -7.00 -14.30
CA LYS A 3 7.19 -7.23 -13.77
C LYS A 3 8.18 -7.77 -14.82
N SER A 4 7.70 -8.41 -15.89
CA SER A 4 8.56 -8.94 -16.95
C SER A 4 9.02 -7.84 -17.91
N SER A 5 8.12 -6.92 -18.31
CA SER A 5 8.44 -5.80 -19.18
C SER A 5 9.42 -4.82 -18.54
N LEU A 6 9.23 -4.47 -17.26
CA LEU A 6 10.16 -3.61 -16.53
C LEU A 6 11.55 -4.24 -16.39
N ARG A 7 11.62 -5.56 -16.18
CA ARG A 7 12.91 -6.27 -16.14
C ARG A 7 13.63 -6.25 -17.49
N LYS A 8 12.89 -6.39 -18.59
CA LYS A 8 13.44 -6.27 -19.96
C LYS A 8 13.96 -4.86 -20.21
N LEU A 9 13.17 -3.83 -19.88
CA LEU A 9 13.58 -2.43 -20.00
C LEU A 9 14.86 -2.15 -19.20
N LEU A 10 14.93 -2.57 -17.93
CA LEU A 10 16.14 -2.40 -17.11
C LEU A 10 17.35 -3.15 -17.66
N THR A 11 17.14 -4.22 -18.43
CA THR A 11 18.22 -4.94 -19.09
C THR A 11 18.75 -4.14 -20.29
N ILE A 12 17.84 -3.56 -21.09
CA ILE A 12 18.18 -2.71 -22.24
C ILE A 12 18.90 -1.44 -21.78
N LEU A 13 18.34 -0.72 -20.79
CA LEU A 13 18.94 0.52 -20.30
C LEU A 13 20.37 0.32 -19.79
N ARG A 14 20.65 -0.83 -19.15
CA ARG A 14 21.99 -1.19 -18.67
C ARG A 14 23.00 -1.55 -19.76
N GLN A 15 22.56 -1.76 -20.99
CA GLN A 15 23.43 -2.02 -22.14
C GLN A 15 23.82 -0.72 -22.84
N GLU A 16 23.19 0.40 -22.49
CA GLU A 16 23.46 1.71 -23.07
C GLU A 16 24.75 2.29 -22.50
N LEU A 17 25.73 2.55 -23.36
CA LEU A 17 27.09 2.94 -22.96
C LEU A 17 27.24 4.46 -22.84
N ASP A 18 26.39 5.22 -23.54
CA ASP A 18 26.43 6.69 -23.57
C ASP A 18 26.02 7.32 -22.23
N ILE A 19 25.30 6.58 -21.39
CA ILE A 19 24.79 7.05 -20.09
C ILE A 19 25.34 6.17 -18.98
N SER A 20 26.50 6.56 -18.44
CA SER A 20 27.21 5.82 -17.38
C SER A 20 26.38 5.56 -16.11
N SER A 21 25.34 6.36 -15.85
CA SER A 21 24.41 6.16 -14.73
C SER A 21 23.49 4.96 -14.93
N PHE A 22 23.20 4.53 -16.17
CA PHE A 22 22.34 3.38 -16.42
C PHE A 22 23.01 2.05 -16.09
N ASN A 23 24.33 1.96 -16.20
CA ASN A 23 25.10 0.79 -15.77
C ASN A 23 24.93 0.49 -14.26
N LYS A 24 24.53 1.49 -13.46
CA LYS A 24 24.29 1.37 -12.01
C LYS A 24 22.87 0.95 -11.66
N LEU A 25 21.94 0.85 -12.63
CA LEU A 25 20.57 0.46 -12.37
C LEU A 25 20.47 -1.00 -11.88
N HIS A 26 19.59 -1.23 -10.92
CA HIS A 26 19.32 -2.59 -10.44
C HIS A 26 18.66 -3.44 -11.53
N LYS A 27 19.18 -4.65 -11.78
CA LYS A 27 18.62 -5.61 -12.75
C LYS A 27 17.22 -6.09 -12.37
N VAL A 28 16.91 -6.04 -11.07
CA VAL A 28 15.70 -6.59 -10.50
C VAL A 28 14.73 -5.44 -10.20
N PRO A 29 13.56 -5.39 -10.86
CA PRO A 29 12.56 -4.35 -10.63
C PRO A 29 12.17 -4.18 -9.15
N ARG A 30 12.12 -5.28 -8.39
CA ARG A 30 11.77 -5.25 -6.96
C ARG A 30 12.79 -4.50 -6.12
N THR A 31 14.07 -4.57 -6.48
CA THR A 31 15.14 -3.83 -5.80
C THR A 31 15.06 -2.35 -6.14
N LEU A 32 14.80 -2.03 -7.41
CA LEU A 32 14.56 -0.65 -7.85
C LEU A 32 13.37 -0.02 -7.11
N LEU A 33 12.28 -0.77 -6.95
CA LEU A 33 11.07 -0.32 -6.27
C LEU A 33 11.13 -0.46 -4.74
N GLN A 34 12.29 -0.84 -4.19
CA GLN A 34 12.52 -1.04 -2.75
C GLN A 34 11.40 -1.86 -2.07
N THR A 35 10.85 -2.86 -2.77
CA THR A 35 9.72 -3.61 -2.26
C THR A 35 10.17 -4.43 -1.03
N PRO A 36 9.54 -4.26 0.14
CA PRO A 36 9.88 -5.03 1.33
C PRO A 36 9.81 -6.53 1.06
N ARG A 37 10.82 -7.28 1.53
CA ARG A 37 10.87 -8.74 1.39
C ARG A 37 10.07 -9.45 2.47
N ASN A 38 10.08 -8.87 3.67
CA ASN A 38 9.36 -9.37 4.83
C ASN A 38 8.41 -8.27 5.30
N ILE A 39 7.19 -8.66 5.62
CA ILE A 39 6.15 -7.79 6.16
C ILE A 39 5.64 -8.46 7.42
N GLY A 40 5.40 -7.68 8.47
CA GLY A 40 4.87 -8.15 9.76
C GLY A 40 3.40 -8.52 9.66
N VAL A 41 3.08 -9.57 8.89
CA VAL A 41 1.74 -10.13 8.75
C VAL A 41 1.42 -10.94 10.01
N LYS A 42 0.20 -10.79 10.52
CA LYS A 42 -0.34 -11.59 11.62
C LYS A 42 -1.18 -12.73 11.05
N GLU A 43 -0.98 -13.93 11.56
CA GLU A 43 -1.89 -15.04 11.29
C GLU A 43 -3.21 -14.80 12.03
N VAL A 44 -4.32 -14.81 11.29
CA VAL A 44 -5.68 -14.66 11.80
C VAL A 44 -6.52 -15.73 11.11
N TYR A 45 -6.65 -16.90 11.74
CA TYR A 45 -7.35 -18.04 11.14
C TYR A 45 -8.74 -17.64 10.60
N PRO A 46 -9.12 -18.02 9.37
CA PRO A 46 -8.46 -18.95 8.43
C PRO A 46 -7.45 -18.31 7.46
N GLY A 47 -6.93 -17.12 7.75
CA GLY A 47 -6.05 -16.37 6.86
C GLY A 47 -5.02 -15.49 7.56
N GLN A 48 -4.70 -14.38 6.91
CA GLN A 48 -3.59 -13.50 7.25
C GLN A 48 -4.05 -12.05 7.27
N PHE A 49 -3.56 -11.27 8.23
CA PHE A 49 -3.91 -9.87 8.41
C PHE A 49 -2.68 -8.99 8.47
N TYR A 50 -2.69 -7.90 7.72
CA TYR A 50 -1.68 -6.86 7.78
C TYR A 50 -2.30 -5.54 8.25
N TYR A 51 -1.76 -4.95 9.31
CA TYR A 51 -2.23 -3.68 9.86
C TYR A 51 -1.31 -2.53 9.43
N PHE A 52 -1.86 -1.54 8.74
CA PHE A 52 -1.11 -0.35 8.32
C PHE A 52 -1.04 0.72 9.43
N GLY A 53 -1.95 0.68 10.40
CA GLY A 53 -2.03 1.70 11.46
C GLY A 53 -2.97 2.84 11.11
N ILE A 54 -4.04 3.03 11.88
CA ILE A 54 -4.98 4.15 11.68
C ILE A 54 -4.25 5.49 11.87
N ALA A 55 -3.58 5.68 13.02
CA ALA A 55 -2.82 6.89 13.31
C ALA A 55 -1.72 7.15 12.28
N LEU A 56 -0.96 6.11 11.90
CA LEU A 56 0.10 6.23 10.89
C LEU A 56 -0.45 6.64 9.52
N SER A 57 -1.56 6.04 9.09
CA SER A 57 -2.18 6.36 7.80
C SER A 57 -2.78 7.74 7.77
N ILE A 58 -3.46 8.17 8.83
CA ILE A 58 -4.07 9.50 8.94
C ILE A 58 -3.00 10.59 9.04
N ASN A 59 -1.96 10.39 9.86
CA ASN A 59 -0.87 11.37 10.04
C ASN A 59 -0.12 11.68 8.75
N LYS A 60 -0.08 10.76 7.78
CA LYS A 60 0.49 11.03 6.46
C LYS A 60 -0.28 12.14 5.73
N TYR A 61 -1.61 12.11 5.80
CA TYR A 61 -2.44 13.13 5.18
C TYR A 61 -2.33 14.47 5.91
N PHE A 62 -2.31 14.46 7.24
CA PHE A 62 -2.12 15.71 8.00
C PHE A 62 -0.79 16.38 7.69
N LYS A 63 0.30 15.61 7.62
CA LYS A 63 1.60 16.12 7.17
C LYS A 63 1.55 16.63 5.73
N GLN A 64 0.91 15.89 4.83
CA GLN A 64 0.78 16.28 3.42
C GLN A 64 0.01 17.59 3.24
N PHE A 65 -1.03 17.83 4.02
CA PHE A 65 -1.86 19.03 3.96
C PHE A 65 -1.41 20.14 4.90
N ASN A 66 -0.29 19.96 5.61
CA ASN A 66 0.20 20.85 6.66
C ASN A 66 -0.91 21.26 7.65
N TYR A 67 -1.74 20.28 8.05
CA TYR A 67 -2.89 20.48 8.91
C TYR A 67 -2.55 20.09 10.35
N CYS A 68 -2.79 21.02 11.28
CA CYS A 68 -2.67 20.78 12.71
C CYS A 68 -4.02 20.40 13.30
N ILE A 69 -4.05 19.29 14.02
CA ILE A 69 -5.24 18.77 14.69
C ILE A 69 -5.28 19.40 16.09
N PRO A 70 -6.42 19.91 16.56
CA PRO A 70 -6.60 20.30 17.96
C PRO A 70 -6.40 19.11 18.92
N ASP A 71 -5.79 19.33 20.08
CA ASP A 71 -5.42 18.27 21.04
C ASP A 71 -6.60 17.40 21.52
N ASP A 72 -7.82 17.95 21.54
CA ASP A 72 -9.05 17.26 21.97
C ASP A 72 -9.97 16.85 20.81
N SER A 73 -9.41 16.61 19.62
CA SER A 73 -10.22 16.24 18.46
C SER A 73 -10.76 14.82 18.55
N CYS A 74 -12.08 14.69 18.49
CA CYS A 74 -12.74 13.41 18.25
C CYS A 74 -12.71 13.05 16.77
N PHE A 75 -12.56 11.77 16.44
CA PHE A 75 -12.61 11.27 15.06
C PHE A 75 -13.86 10.44 14.84
N GLU A 76 -14.72 10.88 13.93
CA GLU A 76 -15.85 10.08 13.45
C GLU A 76 -15.39 9.22 12.28
N ILE A 77 -15.28 7.92 12.52
CA ILE A 77 -14.72 6.96 11.55
C ILE A 77 -15.84 6.09 11.00
N ALA A 78 -16.08 6.18 9.70
CA ALA A 78 -16.83 5.17 8.98
C ALA A 78 -15.87 4.06 8.53
N VAL A 79 -16.23 2.81 8.77
CA VAL A 79 -15.44 1.63 8.40
C VAL A 79 -16.17 0.87 7.30
N ASN A 80 -15.41 0.43 6.29
CA ASN A 80 -15.89 -0.45 5.24
C ASN A 80 -14.90 -1.63 5.09
N ILE A 81 -15.46 -2.83 4.92
CA ILE A 81 -14.71 -4.06 4.72
C ILE A 81 -15.33 -4.72 3.50
N ASP A 82 -14.60 -4.74 2.40
CA ASP A 82 -15.11 -5.21 1.11
C ASP A 82 -14.29 -6.40 0.62
N GLY A 83 -14.94 -7.41 0.05
CA GLY A 83 -14.28 -8.65 -0.37
C GLY A 83 -14.01 -8.67 -1.86
N LEU A 84 -12.73 -8.75 -2.25
CA LEU A 84 -12.34 -8.85 -3.65
C LEU A 84 -11.63 -10.19 -3.94
N PRO A 85 -12.19 -11.04 -4.80
CA PRO A 85 -11.50 -12.24 -5.27
C PRO A 85 -10.21 -11.85 -6.02
N ILE A 86 -9.06 -12.37 -5.60
CA ILE A 86 -7.78 -12.04 -6.26
C ILE A 86 -7.56 -12.91 -7.50
N SER A 87 -8.06 -14.15 -7.45
CA SER A 87 -7.84 -15.13 -8.51
C SER A 87 -9.05 -16.05 -8.61
N SER A 88 -9.43 -16.39 -9.84
CA SER A 88 -10.42 -17.44 -10.12
C SER A 88 -9.90 -18.84 -9.76
N SER A 89 -8.59 -19.01 -9.56
CA SER A 89 -7.96 -20.30 -9.23
C SER A 89 -7.82 -20.57 -7.73
N THR A 90 -8.17 -19.61 -6.87
CA THR A 90 -8.12 -19.78 -5.41
C THR A 90 -9.42 -19.29 -4.80
N SER A 91 -9.96 -20.02 -3.82
CA SER A 91 -11.13 -19.56 -3.07
C SER A 91 -10.82 -18.45 -2.05
N ALA A 92 -9.63 -17.86 -2.09
CA ALA A 92 -9.18 -16.84 -1.15
C ALA A 92 -9.42 -15.43 -1.73
N SER A 93 -9.90 -14.54 -0.87
CA SER A 93 -10.24 -13.16 -1.19
C SER A 93 -9.35 -12.20 -0.39
N LEU A 94 -9.12 -11.01 -0.95
CA LEU A 94 -8.60 -9.87 -0.20
C LEU A 94 -9.76 -9.10 0.36
N TRP A 95 -9.62 -8.73 1.63
CA TRP A 95 -10.57 -7.92 2.36
C TRP A 95 -9.82 -6.68 2.84
N PRO A 96 -9.75 -5.60 2.05
CA PRO A 96 -9.29 -4.32 2.54
C PRO A 96 -10.20 -3.80 3.67
N ILE A 97 -9.58 -3.39 4.78
CA ILE A 97 -10.25 -2.62 5.84
C ILE A 97 -9.99 -1.15 5.51
N LEU A 98 -11.05 -0.49 5.06
CA LEU A 98 -11.06 0.91 4.65
C LEU A 98 -11.73 1.76 5.72
N ILE A 99 -11.22 2.96 5.92
CA ILE A 99 -11.85 3.96 6.78
C ILE A 99 -12.01 5.30 6.06
N GLN A 100 -12.98 6.08 6.53
CA GLN A 100 -13.18 7.47 6.13
C GLN A 100 -13.46 8.31 7.38
N ILE A 101 -12.75 9.43 7.52
CA ILE A 101 -12.98 10.39 8.59
C ILE A 101 -14.07 11.37 8.16
N LYS A 102 -15.19 11.39 8.88
CA LYS A 102 -16.40 12.11 8.48
C LYS A 102 -16.41 13.57 8.93
N ASN A 103 -15.83 13.84 10.10
CA ASN A 103 -15.89 15.14 10.77
C ASN A 103 -14.65 16.03 10.55
N ILE A 104 -13.72 15.62 9.68
CA ILE A 104 -12.55 16.42 9.30
C ILE A 104 -12.60 16.72 7.80
N GLU A 105 -12.87 17.97 7.45
CA GLU A 105 -13.19 18.38 6.08
C GLU A 105 -12.07 18.03 5.07
N ILE A 106 -10.81 18.24 5.44
CA ILE A 106 -9.66 17.92 4.57
C ILE A 106 -9.51 16.42 4.26
N LEU A 107 -10.09 15.55 5.09
CA LEU A 107 -10.06 14.10 4.93
C LEU A 107 -11.39 13.52 4.43
N LYS A 108 -12.43 14.34 4.30
CA LYS A 108 -13.79 13.90 4.00
C LYS A 108 -13.91 13.17 2.67
N SER A 109 -13.08 13.49 1.68
CA SER A 109 -13.03 12.81 0.38
C SER A 109 -12.06 11.62 0.33
N LYS A 110 -11.39 11.28 1.46
CA LYS A 110 -10.32 10.28 1.49
C LYS A 110 -10.84 8.97 2.09
N VAL A 111 -10.67 7.90 1.31
CA VAL A 111 -10.82 6.52 1.77
C VAL A 111 -9.41 5.98 2.03
N ILE A 112 -9.17 5.52 3.25
CA ILE A 112 -7.84 5.15 3.74
C ILE A 112 -7.84 3.66 4.08
N MET A 113 -6.96 2.89 3.44
CA MET A 113 -6.74 1.50 3.83
C MET A 113 -5.90 1.44 5.11
N VAL A 114 -6.45 0.84 6.17
CA VAL A 114 -5.79 0.70 7.48
C VAL A 114 -5.50 -0.73 7.86
N GLY A 115 -6.14 -1.69 7.18
CA GLY A 115 -5.82 -3.09 7.27
C GLY A 115 -6.06 -3.79 5.95
N LEU A 116 -5.49 -4.99 5.82
CA LEU A 116 -5.74 -5.90 4.72
C LEU A 116 -5.77 -7.31 5.26
N TYR A 117 -6.89 -8.00 5.08
CA TYR A 117 -7.02 -9.41 5.36
C TYR A 117 -6.97 -10.22 4.06
N TYR A 118 -6.33 -11.37 4.10
CA TYR A 118 -6.26 -12.33 3.00
C TYR A 118 -6.62 -13.71 3.55
N GLY A 119 -7.70 -14.30 3.05
CA GLY A 119 -8.15 -15.60 3.53
C GLY A 119 -9.32 -16.12 2.72
N LYS A 120 -9.72 -17.35 3.04
CA LYS A 120 -10.96 -17.95 2.52
C LYS A 120 -12.17 -17.39 3.25
#